data_AF-A0A349YH40-F1
#
_entry.id   AF-A0A349YH40-F1
#
_cell.length_a   1.000
_cell.length_b   1.000
_cell.length_c   1.000
_cell.angle_alpha   90.00
_cell.angle_beta   90.00
_cell.angle_gamma   90.00
#
_symmetry.space_group_name_H-M   'P 1'
#
loop_
_entity.id
_entity.type
_entity.pdbx_description
1 polymer ?
#
loop_
_entity_poly.entity_id
_entity_poly.type
_entity_poly.pdbx_seq_one_letter_code
_entity_poly.pdbx_strand_id
1 'polypeptide(L)'
;MQIKKIEVYIANDGTEFKTKEECVNYECKAIDSAINYYSDKELQDIQPIDFDNMVGDPGIHNFFWFRINSERSLKDILGAFNLNAQIPRISIPDIICIETVDDYHRERDGYLYSMNEIISETEKFYEKFGYNIEVVKH
;
A
#
# COMPACT_ATOMS: atom_id res chain seq x y z
N MET A 1 -42.10 21.10 -4.14
CA MET A 1 -41.52 19.75 -3.95
C MET A 1 -40.10 19.92 -3.45
N GLN A 2 -39.82 19.60 -2.18
CA GLN A 2 -38.46 19.72 -1.62
C GLN A 2 -37.69 18.45 -1.98
N ILE A 3 -36.65 18.58 -2.80
CA ILE A 3 -35.73 17.48 -3.10
C ILE A 3 -34.88 17.29 -1.83
N LYS A 4 -35.12 16.21 -1.09
CA LYS A 4 -34.22 15.79 0.00
C LYS A 4 -32.94 15.27 -0.64
N LYS A 5 -31.82 15.99 -0.46
CA LYS A 5 -30.49 15.43 -0.71
C LYS A 5 -30.24 14.36 0.36
N ILE A 6 -30.05 13.13 -0.10
CA ILE A 6 -29.54 12.05 0.74
C ILE A 6 -28.04 12.02 0.48
N GLU A 7 -27.24 12.26 1.52
CA GLU A 7 -25.81 12.00 1.45
C GLU A 7 -25.59 10.49 1.58
N VAL A 8 -24.88 9.91 0.61
CA VAL A 8 -24.47 8.51 0.62
C VAL A 8 -22.94 8.47 0.62
N TYR A 9 -22.38 7.53 1.36
CA TYR A 9 -20.94 7.30 1.42
C TYR A 9 -20.63 6.02 0.65
N ILE A 10 -19.74 6.09 -0.33
CA ILE A 10 -19.43 4.98 -1.22
C ILE A 10 -18.01 4.49 -0.90
N ALA A 11 -17.85 3.19 -0.63
CA ALA A 11 -16.55 2.58 -0.42
C ALA A 11 -15.80 2.35 -1.75
N ASN A 12 -14.52 2.01 -1.67
CA ASN A 12 -13.66 1.82 -2.84
C ASN A 12 -14.16 0.71 -3.80
N ASP A 13 -14.92 -0.26 -3.30
CA ASP A 13 -15.54 -1.32 -4.10
C ASP A 13 -16.94 -0.97 -4.64
N GLY A 14 -17.42 0.25 -4.36
CA GLY A 14 -18.74 0.73 -4.75
C GLY A 14 -19.85 0.46 -3.72
N THR A 15 -19.55 -0.15 -2.58
CA THR A 15 -20.56 -0.41 -1.54
C THR A 15 -21.06 0.88 -0.89
N GLU A 16 -22.37 1.07 -0.82
CA GLU A 16 -23.00 2.27 -0.26
C GLU A 16 -23.30 2.15 1.24
N PHE A 17 -23.05 3.22 1.98
CA PHE A 17 -23.27 3.36 3.42
C PHE A 17 -24.01 4.64 3.74
N LYS A 18 -24.71 4.64 4.88
CA LYS A 18 -25.50 5.79 5.35
C LYS A 18 -24.65 6.80 6.11
N THR A 19 -23.52 6.37 6.66
CA THR A 19 -22.61 7.22 7.44
C THR A 19 -21.17 7.05 6.98
N LYS A 20 -20.36 8.11 7.17
CA LYS A 20 -18.91 8.06 6.93
C LYS A 20 -18.24 6.98 7.77
N GLU A 21 -18.67 6.84 9.03
CA GLU A 21 -18.09 5.88 9.98
C GLU A 21 -18.29 4.43 9.53
N GLU A 22 -19.49 4.06 9.06
CA GLU A 22 -19.74 2.72 8.52
C GLU A 22 -18.85 2.41 7.31
N CYS A 23 -18.72 3.37 6.39
CA CYS A 23 -17.86 3.23 5.20
C CYS A 23 -16.38 3.07 5.60
N VAL A 24 -15.89 3.90 6.52
CA VAL A 24 -14.51 3.82 7.03
C VAL A 24 -14.26 2.48 7.73
N ASN A 25 -15.15 2.06 8.63
CA ASN A 25 -15.01 0.80 9.34
C ASN A 25 -15.05 -0.42 8.41
N TYR A 26 -15.83 -0.36 7.32
CA TYR A 26 -15.85 -1.40 6.31
C TYR A 26 -14.50 -1.53 5.61
N GLU A 27 -13.90 -0.42 5.19
CA GLU A 27 -12.62 -0.43 4.50
C GLU A 27 -11.44 -0.78 5.40
N CYS A 28 -11.40 -0.28 6.64
CA CYS A 28 -10.36 -0.66 7.60
C CYS A 28 -10.34 -2.18 7.82
N LYS A 29 -11.52 -2.84 7.88
CA LYS A 29 -11.60 -4.30 7.98
C LYS A 29 -11.05 -5.02 6.75
N ALA A 30 -11.19 -4.43 5.56
CA ALA A 30 -10.63 -5.00 4.34
C ALA A 30 -9.09 -4.92 4.37
N ILE A 31 -8.53 -3.79 4.82
CA ILE A 31 -7.09 -3.60 5.04
C ILE A 31 -6.57 -4.60 6.08
N ASP A 32 -7.19 -4.67 7.25
CA ASP A 32 -6.81 -5.62 8.32
C ASP A 32 -6.83 -7.06 7.79
N SER A 33 -7.84 -7.41 7.00
CA SER A 33 -7.92 -8.74 6.39
C SER A 33 -6.76 -8.96 5.42
N ALA A 34 -6.48 -8.03 4.51
CA ALA A 34 -5.38 -8.15 3.57
C ALA A 34 -4.03 -8.31 4.29
N ILE A 35 -3.76 -7.50 5.31
CA ILE A 35 -2.56 -7.59 6.14
C ILE A 35 -2.48 -8.96 6.82
N ASN A 36 -3.55 -9.42 7.46
CA ASN A 36 -3.54 -10.69 8.20
C ASN A 36 -3.33 -11.91 7.30
N TYR A 37 -3.87 -11.90 6.08
CA TYR A 37 -3.82 -13.06 5.18
C TYR A 37 -2.60 -13.08 4.26
N TYR A 38 -2.13 -11.92 3.82
CA TYR A 38 -1.15 -11.83 2.73
C TYR A 38 0.20 -11.23 3.12
N SER A 39 0.33 -10.68 4.34
CA SER A 39 1.59 -10.03 4.73
C SER A 39 2.78 -10.98 4.73
N ASP A 40 3.92 -10.46 4.31
CA ASP A 40 5.21 -11.10 4.49
C ASP A 40 5.79 -10.71 5.85
N LYS A 41 5.64 -11.63 6.82
CA LYS A 41 6.09 -11.43 8.20
C LYS A 41 7.60 -11.27 8.35
N GLU A 42 8.40 -11.75 7.39
CA GLU A 42 9.85 -11.60 7.45
C GLU A 42 10.30 -10.17 7.17
N LEU A 43 9.46 -9.36 6.52
CA LEU A 43 9.80 -8.02 6.07
C LEU A 43 9.08 -6.91 6.86
N GLN A 44 8.16 -7.22 7.78
CA GLN A 44 7.26 -6.20 8.36
C GLN A 44 7.92 -5.10 9.19
N ASP A 45 9.15 -5.31 9.66
CA ASP A 45 9.89 -4.27 10.39
C ASP A 45 10.94 -3.57 9.51
N ILE A 46 10.90 -3.79 8.19
CA ILE A 46 11.84 -3.21 7.23
C ILE A 46 11.19 -2.00 6.57
N GLN A 47 11.81 -0.84 6.71
CA GLN A 47 11.46 0.35 5.94
C GLN A 47 12.24 0.34 4.61
N PRO A 48 11.56 0.45 3.44
CA PRO A 48 12.25 0.56 2.16
C PRO A 48 12.97 1.90 2.04
N ILE A 49 14.06 1.95 1.26
CA ILE A 49 14.56 3.22 0.71
C ILE A 49 13.60 3.59 -0.42
N ASP A 50 12.83 4.66 -0.22
CA ASP A 50 11.83 5.14 -1.17
C ASP A 50 12.22 6.46 -1.83
N PHE A 51 11.35 6.92 -2.74
CA PHE A 51 11.52 8.12 -3.55
C PHE A 51 11.69 9.39 -2.72
N ASP A 52 10.99 9.49 -1.59
CA ASP A 52 10.94 10.73 -0.84
C ASP A 52 12.17 10.91 0.06
N ASN A 53 13.03 9.88 0.19
CA ASN A 53 14.21 9.88 1.07
C ASN A 53 13.84 10.37 2.49
N MET A 54 12.56 10.30 2.82
CA MET A 54 12.07 10.76 4.10
C MET A 54 12.40 9.65 5.06
N VAL A 55 13.32 9.95 5.96
CA VAL A 55 13.30 9.32 7.28
C VAL A 55 11.94 9.75 7.86
N GLY A 56 10.89 8.98 7.52
CA GLY A 56 9.52 9.28 7.90
C GLY A 56 9.46 9.56 9.40
N ASP A 57 8.58 10.47 9.81
CA ASP A 57 8.36 10.71 11.23
C ASP A 57 7.98 9.37 11.87
N PRO A 58 8.81 8.80 12.78
CA PRO A 58 8.56 7.49 13.35
C PRO A 58 7.24 7.54 14.13
N GLY A 59 6.18 7.01 13.52
CA GLY A 59 4.82 7.05 14.07
C GLY A 59 3.74 7.44 13.05
N ILE A 60 4.09 8.07 11.92
CA ILE A 60 3.10 8.49 10.91
C ILE A 60 3.03 7.50 9.74
N HIS A 61 4.15 6.90 9.35
CA HIS A 61 4.26 6.04 8.19
C HIS A 61 4.21 4.56 8.59
N ASN A 62 3.28 3.81 8.00
CA ASN A 62 3.16 2.37 8.19
C ASN A 62 3.49 1.65 6.89
N PHE A 63 4.40 0.69 6.94
CA PHE A 63 4.86 -0.09 5.79
C PHE A 63 4.35 -1.53 5.88
N PHE A 64 3.66 -1.98 4.85
CA PHE A 64 3.13 -3.34 4.77
C PHE A 64 3.71 -4.08 3.57
N TRP A 65 4.41 -5.16 3.85
CA TRP A 65 5.03 -6.01 2.84
C TRP A 65 4.14 -7.18 2.46
N PHE A 66 4.10 -7.50 1.16
CA PHE A 66 3.31 -8.59 0.62
C PHE A 66 4.09 -9.36 -0.44
N ARG A 67 4.01 -10.69 -0.40
CA ARG A 67 4.45 -11.57 -1.50
C ARG A 67 3.30 -11.86 -2.44
N ILE A 68 3.43 -11.40 -3.68
CA ILE A 68 2.42 -11.57 -4.72
C ILE A 68 2.76 -12.79 -5.55
N ASN A 69 1.93 -13.83 -5.43
CA ASN A 69 2.10 -15.09 -6.16
C ASN A 69 0.96 -15.37 -7.15
N SER A 70 -0.08 -14.53 -7.16
CA SER A 70 -1.25 -14.68 -8.04
C SER A 70 -1.93 -13.34 -8.31
N GLU A 71 -2.61 -13.23 -9.45
CA GLU A 71 -3.43 -12.05 -9.78
C GLU A 71 -4.54 -11.83 -8.75
N ARG A 72 -5.07 -12.92 -8.18
CA ARG A 72 -6.09 -12.87 -7.13
C ARG A 72 -5.56 -12.18 -5.88
N SER A 73 -4.42 -12.63 -5.34
CA SER A 73 -3.80 -12.00 -4.18
C SER A 73 -3.46 -10.54 -4.46
N LEU A 74 -2.96 -10.23 -5.66
CA LEU A 74 -2.66 -8.85 -6.07
C LEU A 74 -3.91 -7.97 -6.01
N LYS A 75 -5.02 -8.44 -6.58
CA LYS A 75 -6.29 -7.69 -6.60
C LYS A 75 -6.88 -7.53 -5.21
N ASP A 76 -6.82 -8.56 -4.37
CA ASP A 76 -7.34 -8.50 -3.00
C ASP A 76 -6.56 -7.47 -2.17
N ILE A 77 -5.22 -7.48 -2.27
CA ILE A 77 -4.35 -6.53 -1.57
C ILE A 77 -4.56 -5.12 -2.10
N LEU A 78 -4.35 -4.89 -3.40
CA LEU A 78 -4.46 -3.54 -3.96
C LEU A 78 -5.88 -2.98 -3.85
N GLY A 79 -6.91 -3.83 -3.90
CA GLY A 79 -8.28 -3.43 -3.65
C GLY A 79 -8.51 -2.90 -2.24
N ALA A 80 -7.94 -3.55 -1.22
CA ALA A 80 -8.05 -3.12 0.18
C ALA A 80 -7.45 -1.71 0.41
N PHE A 81 -6.36 -1.38 -0.31
CA PHE A 81 -5.68 -0.09 -0.21
C PHE A 81 -6.09 0.94 -1.28
N ASN A 82 -7.16 0.70 -2.05
CA ASN A 82 -7.61 1.57 -3.15
C ASN A 82 -6.57 1.77 -4.28
N LEU A 83 -5.75 0.77 -4.54
CA LEU A 83 -4.63 0.80 -5.49
C LEU A 83 -4.87 -0.06 -6.74
N ASN A 84 -6.11 -0.46 -7.04
CA ASN A 84 -6.41 -1.32 -8.19
C ASN A 84 -5.93 -0.76 -9.55
N ALA A 85 -5.86 0.58 -9.69
CA ALA A 85 -5.31 1.21 -10.88
C ALA A 85 -3.82 0.89 -11.11
N GLN A 86 -3.10 0.47 -10.05
CA GLN A 86 -1.68 0.14 -10.08
C GLN A 86 -1.40 -1.31 -10.49
N ILE A 87 -2.41 -2.19 -10.60
CA ILE A 87 -2.24 -3.59 -11.01
C ILE A 87 -1.33 -3.75 -12.24
N PRO A 88 -1.48 -2.96 -13.33
CA PRO A 88 -0.65 -3.12 -14.52
C PRO A 88 0.85 -2.85 -14.32
N ARG A 89 1.24 -2.22 -13.20
CA ARG A 89 2.65 -1.94 -12.86
C ARG A 89 3.36 -3.14 -12.23
N ILE A 90 2.62 -4.12 -11.72
CA ILE A 90 3.18 -5.21 -10.91
C ILE A 90 3.29 -6.49 -11.74
N SER A 91 4.51 -7.03 -11.81
CA SER A 91 4.75 -8.35 -12.38
C SER A 91 4.47 -9.43 -11.34
N ILE A 92 4.19 -10.67 -11.76
CA ILE A 92 4.00 -11.79 -10.82
C ILE A 92 4.97 -12.91 -11.20
N PRO A 93 5.70 -13.50 -10.24
CA PRO A 93 5.71 -13.20 -8.82
C PRO A 93 6.52 -11.94 -8.47
N ASP A 94 6.14 -11.25 -7.39
CA ASP A 94 6.85 -10.05 -6.92
C ASP A 94 6.67 -9.84 -5.40
N ILE A 95 7.48 -8.95 -4.83
CA ILE A 95 7.34 -8.43 -3.48
C ILE A 95 6.99 -6.95 -3.61
N ILE A 96 5.92 -6.54 -2.93
CA ILE A 96 5.51 -5.13 -2.89
C ILE A 96 5.50 -4.64 -1.45
N CYS A 97 5.74 -3.35 -1.29
CA CYS A 97 5.50 -2.61 -0.06
C CYS A 97 4.37 -1.61 -0.31
N ILE A 98 3.42 -1.53 0.60
CA ILE A 98 2.40 -0.48 0.63
C ILE A 98 2.64 0.36 1.86
N GLU A 99 2.87 1.64 1.64
CA GLU A 99 2.93 2.64 2.69
C GLU A 99 1.55 3.26 2.91
N THR A 100 1.19 3.52 4.15
CA THR A 100 0.06 4.39 4.49
C THR A 100 0.53 5.45 5.48
N VAL A 101 0.06 6.69 5.27
CA VAL A 101 0.30 7.83 6.15
C VAL A 101 -0.90 7.97 7.10
N ASP A 102 -0.63 8.15 8.39
CA ASP A 102 -1.55 8.30 9.55
C ASP A 102 -1.75 7.06 10.44
N ASP A 103 -1.96 7.36 11.73
CA ASP A 103 -2.13 6.44 12.88
C ASP A 103 -3.22 5.36 12.72
N TYR A 104 -4.09 5.44 11.71
CA TYR A 104 -5.32 4.63 11.69
C TYR A 104 -5.80 4.14 10.33
N HIS A 105 -5.02 4.19 9.25
CA HIS A 105 -5.48 3.79 7.90
C HIS A 105 -6.81 4.46 7.46
N ARG A 106 -7.22 5.55 8.15
CA ARG A 106 -8.54 6.18 7.98
C ARG A 106 -8.56 7.14 6.80
N GLU A 107 -7.40 7.66 6.42
CA GLU A 107 -7.21 8.58 5.29
C GLU A 107 -6.33 7.95 4.20
N ARG A 108 -6.70 6.72 3.82
CA ARG A 108 -6.82 6.10 2.47
C ARG A 108 -5.80 6.31 1.35
N ASP A 109 -4.75 7.10 1.50
CA ASP A 109 -3.72 7.22 0.46
C ASP A 109 -2.63 6.18 0.73
N GLY A 110 -2.81 5.02 0.09
CA GLY A 110 -1.77 4.01 0.00
C GLY A 110 -0.74 4.40 -1.07
N TYR A 111 0.55 4.21 -0.80
CA TYR A 111 1.61 4.36 -1.79
C TYR A 111 2.24 3.00 -2.07
N LEU A 112 2.24 2.61 -3.33
CA LEU A 112 2.76 1.32 -3.77
C LEU A 112 4.21 1.44 -4.21
N TYR A 113 5.05 0.57 -3.66
CA TYR A 113 6.44 0.39 -4.05
C TYR A 113 6.68 -1.06 -4.47
N SER A 114 7.04 -1.26 -5.73
CA SER A 114 7.53 -2.57 -6.21
C SER A 114 8.98 -2.78 -5.81
N MET A 115 9.41 -4.06 -5.72
CA MET A 115 10.81 -4.37 -5.41
C MET A 115 11.79 -3.75 -6.41
N ASN A 116 11.42 -3.69 -7.69
CA ASN A 116 12.25 -3.07 -8.73
C ASN A 116 12.43 -1.56 -8.51
N GLU A 117 11.39 -0.86 -8.07
CA GLU A 117 11.46 0.57 -7.74
C GLU A 117 12.37 0.79 -6.52
N ILE A 118 12.21 -0.03 -5.48
CA ILE A 118 13.03 0.04 -4.27
C ILE A 118 14.50 -0.22 -4.58
N ILE A 119 14.80 -1.22 -5.42
CA ILE A 119 16.18 -1.49 -5.89
C ILE A 119 16.74 -0.28 -6.63
N SER A 120 15.98 0.29 -7.57
CA SER A 120 16.44 1.45 -8.35
C SER A 120 16.71 2.67 -7.47
N GLU A 121 15.86 2.95 -6.48
CA GLU A 121 16.10 4.05 -5.55
C GLU A 121 17.27 3.78 -4.61
N THR A 122 17.47 2.53 -4.20
CA THR A 122 18.64 2.11 -3.42
C THR A 122 19.94 2.33 -4.20
N GLU A 123 20.00 1.92 -5.46
CA GLU A 123 21.16 2.13 -6.33
C GLU A 123 21.47 3.63 -6.46
N LYS A 124 20.46 4.45 -6.81
CA LYS A 124 20.60 5.91 -6.90
C LYS A 124 21.08 6.54 -5.60
N PHE A 125 20.60 6.06 -4.46
CA PHE A 125 21.02 6.56 -3.15
C PHE A 125 22.53 6.36 -2.96
N TYR A 126 23.05 5.16 -3.17
CA TYR A 126 24.46 4.83 -2.96
C TYR A 126 25.37 5.46 -4.02
N GLU A 127 24.93 5.56 -5.27
CA GLU A 127 25.66 6.26 -6.35
C GLU A 127 25.97 7.72 -5.99
N LYS A 128 25.06 8.42 -5.29
CA LYS A 128 25.30 9.80 -4.81
C LYS A 128 26.52 9.92 -3.90
N PHE A 129 26.94 8.83 -3.25
CA PHE A 129 28.11 8.79 -2.38
C PHE A 129 29.34 8.16 -3.08
N GLY A 130 29.26 7.91 -4.39
CA GLY A 130 30.35 7.36 -5.19
C GLY A 130 30.51 5.84 -5.10
N TYR A 131 29.52 5.13 -4.57
CA TYR A 131 29.51 3.66 -4.59
C TYR A 131 28.94 3.13 -5.91
N ASN A 132 29.43 1.98 -6.33
CA ASN A 132 28.83 1.17 -7.40
C ASN A 132 28.16 -0.04 -6.74
N ILE A 133 26.85 -0.16 -6.86
CA ILE A 133 26.05 -1.22 -6.23
C ILE A 133 25.71 -2.28 -7.29
N GLU A 134 25.89 -3.55 -6.93
CA GLU A 134 25.44 -4.68 -7.72
C GLU A 134 24.43 -5.48 -6.88
N VAL A 135 23.18 -5.53 -7.34
CA VAL A 135 22.13 -6.30 -6.66
C VAL A 135 22.11 -7.72 -7.20
N VAL A 136 22.52 -8.67 -6.37
CA VAL A 136 22.55 -10.10 -6.71
C VAL A 136 21.45 -10.82 -5.93
N LYS A 137 20.56 -11.52 -6.66
CA LYS A 137 19.52 -12.36 -6.07
C LYS A 137 20.04 -13.80 -5.92
N HIS A 138 19.98 -14.34 -4.71
CA HIS A 138 20.37 -15.72 -4.38
C HIS A 138 19.17 -16.69 -4.40
#